data_AF-A0A7R9QSS8-F1
#
_entry.id   AF-A0A7R9QSS8-F1
#
_cell.length_a   1.000
_cell.length_b   1.000
_cell.length_c   1.000
_cell.angle_alpha   90.00
_cell.angle_beta   90.00
_cell.angle_gamma   90.00
#
_symmetry.space_group_name_H-M   'P 1'
#
loop_
_entity.id
_entity.type
_entity.pdbx_description
1 polymer ?
#
loop_
_entity_poly.entity_id
_entity_poly.type
_entity_poly.pdbx_seq_one_letter_code
_entity_poly.pdbx_strand_id
1 'polypeptide(L)'
;MLLLIPNISGFKSLYKPSDECLPSVSSGKTGLPSDATPTETYEWLNRNRFHRLTDVLMNFSSEDLRRLSRDDLIQICGLSDGIRLYNTIHAIQSTTRLTIFVTTDGKVHNGIYLKSLTHEELRHRLIEAL
;
A
#
# COMPACT_ATOMS: atom_id res chain seq x y z
N MET A 1 -6.54 -28.21 -34.79
CA MET A 1 -5.40 -28.35 -33.85
C MET A 1 -4.58 -27.07 -33.96
N LEU A 2 -4.67 -26.26 -32.90
CA LEU A 2 -3.91 -25.05 -32.56
C LEU A 2 -3.99 -23.83 -33.53
N LEU A 3 -4.66 -22.81 -32.99
CA LEU A 3 -4.92 -21.50 -33.55
C LEU A 3 -3.62 -20.69 -33.71
N LEU A 4 -3.48 -20.09 -34.88
CA LEU A 4 -2.55 -19.01 -35.18
C LEU A 4 -2.84 -17.84 -34.23
N ILE A 5 -1.84 -17.42 -33.46
CA ILE A 5 -1.87 -16.17 -32.70
C ILE A 5 -1.82 -15.03 -33.73
N PRO A 6 -2.81 -14.10 -33.80
CA PRO A 6 -2.67 -12.95 -34.66
C PRO A 6 -1.62 -12.00 -34.07
N ASN A 7 -0.68 -11.66 -34.94
CA ASN A 7 0.36 -10.65 -34.81
C ASN A 7 -0.22 -9.30 -34.32
N ILE A 8 0.22 -8.82 -33.15
CA ILE A 8 -0.21 -7.54 -32.55
C ILE A 8 0.90 -6.49 -32.68
N SER A 9 1.49 -6.37 -33.88
CA SER A 9 2.29 -5.20 -34.23
C SER A 9 1.36 -4.06 -34.69
N GLY A 10 0.66 -3.41 -33.76
CA GLY A 10 -0.31 -2.37 -34.13
C GLY A 10 -0.99 -1.52 -33.06
N PHE A 11 -0.80 -1.75 -31.75
CA PHE A 11 -1.41 -0.89 -30.73
C PHE A 11 -0.42 0.19 -30.24
N LYS A 12 -0.16 1.19 -31.09
CA LYS A 12 0.45 2.45 -30.65
C LYS A 12 -0.61 3.29 -29.95
N SER A 13 -0.37 3.53 -28.66
CA SER A 13 -0.45 4.86 -28.04
C SER A 13 -1.76 5.64 -28.21
N LEU A 14 -2.72 5.40 -27.33
CA LEU A 14 -3.71 6.42 -26.97
C LEU A 14 -3.95 6.45 -25.45
N TYR A 15 -2.89 6.62 -24.68
CA TYR A 15 -2.98 7.14 -23.33
C TYR A 15 -1.90 8.19 -23.15
N LYS A 16 -2.31 9.46 -23.22
CA LYS A 16 -1.49 10.60 -22.81
C LYS A 16 -1.87 10.88 -21.35
N PRO A 17 -0.97 10.75 -20.37
CA PRO A 17 -1.21 11.31 -19.07
C PRO A 17 -1.08 12.84 -19.22
N SER A 18 -2.20 13.53 -19.05
CA SER A 18 -2.23 14.99 -18.88
C SER A 18 -1.49 15.36 -17.60
N ASP A 19 -0.73 16.44 -17.63
CA ASP A 19 -0.04 17.03 -16.49
C ASP A 19 -0.97 17.35 -15.30
N GLU A 20 -0.39 17.30 -14.08
CA GLU A 20 -0.93 17.67 -12.75
C GLU A 20 -1.88 16.65 -12.08
N CYS A 21 -1.62 16.05 -10.91
CA CYS A 21 -0.96 16.52 -9.70
C CYS A 21 0.02 15.47 -9.13
N LEU A 22 1.23 15.88 -8.74
CA LEU A 22 2.07 15.10 -7.83
C LEU A 22 1.67 15.45 -6.38
N PRO A 23 1.03 14.55 -5.61
CA PRO A 23 1.11 14.65 -4.17
C PRO A 23 2.49 14.12 -3.75
N SER A 24 3.37 15.06 -3.42
CA SER A 24 4.62 14.84 -2.72
C SER A 24 4.35 14.23 -1.34
N VAL A 25 4.35 12.89 -1.21
CA VAL A 25 4.17 12.26 0.11
C VAL A 25 5.04 11.01 0.28
N SER A 26 6.10 11.22 1.08
CA SER A 26 6.86 10.29 1.92
C SER A 26 7.08 8.83 1.47
N SER A 27 8.36 8.43 1.43
CA SER A 27 8.86 7.05 1.42
C SER A 27 8.47 6.21 2.65
N GLY A 28 7.18 6.16 2.98
CA GLY A 28 6.58 5.19 3.88
C GLY A 28 5.66 4.30 3.05
N LYS A 29 5.69 2.99 3.27
CA LYS A 29 4.70 2.06 2.69
C LYS A 29 3.30 2.51 3.11
N THR A 30 2.60 3.25 2.24
CA THR A 30 1.20 3.61 2.45
C THR A 30 0.34 2.47 1.93
N GLY A 31 -0.54 1.95 2.80
CA GLY A 31 -1.49 0.90 2.42
C GLY A 31 -2.44 1.39 1.31
N LEU A 32 -3.08 0.44 0.62
CA LEU A 32 -4.07 0.77 -0.39
C LEU A 32 -5.33 1.34 0.32
N PRO A 33 -5.85 2.52 -0.08
CA PRO A 33 -7.13 3.03 0.44
C PRO A 33 -8.26 2.03 0.17
N SER A 34 -9.28 1.98 1.03
CA SER A 34 -10.36 0.98 0.91
C SER A 34 -11.36 1.29 -0.22
N ASP A 35 -11.36 2.52 -0.71
CA ASP A 35 -12.25 3.08 -1.73
C ASP A 35 -11.47 3.60 -2.96
N ALA A 36 -10.21 3.18 -3.13
CA ALA A 36 -9.38 3.63 -4.25
C ALA A 36 -9.94 3.15 -5.60
N THR A 37 -10.01 4.07 -6.55
CA THR A 37 -10.36 3.86 -7.95
C THR A 37 -9.26 3.10 -8.71
N PRO A 38 -9.51 2.58 -9.92
CA PRO A 38 -8.48 1.90 -10.72
C PRO A 38 -7.24 2.77 -11.00
N THR A 39 -7.42 4.08 -11.24
CA THR A 39 -6.31 5.01 -11.45
C THR A 39 -5.43 5.15 -10.20
N GLU A 40 -6.05 5.35 -9.03
CA GLU A 40 -5.33 5.44 -7.76
C GLU A 40 -4.64 4.11 -7.40
N THR A 41 -5.26 3.00 -7.77
CA THR A 41 -4.71 1.66 -7.60
C THR A 41 -3.48 1.44 -8.48
N TYR A 42 -3.51 1.89 -9.74
CA TYR A 42 -2.38 1.89 -10.65
C TYR A 42 -1.19 2.70 -10.10
N GLU A 43 -1.45 3.91 -9.60
CA GLU A 43 -0.43 4.74 -8.97
C GLU A 43 0.15 4.07 -7.72
N TRP A 44 -0.69 3.43 -6.92
CA TRP A 44 -0.26 2.67 -5.74
C TRP A 44 0.64 1.49 -6.11
N LEU A 45 0.34 0.75 -7.18
CA LEU A 45 1.19 -0.33 -7.69
C LEU A 45 2.55 0.20 -8.12
N ASN A 46 2.60 1.34 -8.81
CA ASN A 46 3.85 1.99 -9.20
C ASN A 46 4.69 2.41 -7.99
N ARG A 47 4.07 3.05 -6.98
CA ARG A 47 4.76 3.45 -5.75
C ARG A 47 5.33 2.26 -4.97
N ASN A 48 4.61 1.13 -4.97
CA ASN A 48 5.03 -0.09 -4.29
C ASN A 48 5.97 -0.99 -5.12
N ARG A 49 6.53 -0.50 -6.24
CA ARG A 49 7.44 -1.26 -7.11
C ARG A 49 6.80 -2.53 -7.68
N PHE A 50 5.54 -2.44 -8.10
CA PHE A 50 4.81 -3.48 -8.85
C PHE A 50 4.63 -3.09 -10.32
N HIS A 51 5.58 -2.33 -10.90
CA HIS A 51 5.49 -1.81 -12.28
C HIS A 51 5.22 -2.90 -13.34
N ARG A 52 5.63 -4.15 -13.12
CA ARG A 52 5.34 -5.25 -14.07
C ARG A 52 3.89 -5.73 -14.03
N LEU A 53 3.16 -5.43 -12.96
CA LEU A 53 1.78 -5.88 -12.74
C LEU A 53 0.77 -4.80 -13.10
N THR A 54 1.21 -3.57 -13.39
CA THR A 54 0.33 -2.45 -13.67
C THR A 54 -0.54 -2.69 -14.91
N ASP A 55 0.01 -3.34 -15.94
CA ASP A 55 -0.72 -3.61 -17.18
C ASP A 55 -1.80 -4.68 -16.97
N VAL A 56 -1.54 -5.65 -16.10
CA VAL A 56 -2.47 -6.74 -15.78
C VAL A 56 -3.58 -6.27 -14.84
N LEU A 57 -3.26 -5.35 -13.93
CA LEU A 57 -4.14 -4.87 -12.87
C LEU A 57 -4.72 -3.47 -13.11
N MET A 58 -4.50 -2.86 -14.29
CA MET A 58 -4.89 -1.46 -14.59
C MET A 58 -6.37 -1.14 -14.37
N ASN A 59 -7.24 -2.15 -14.54
CA ASN A 59 -8.69 -1.99 -14.45
C ASN A 59 -9.27 -2.44 -13.10
N PHE A 60 -8.42 -2.86 -12.17
CA PHE A 60 -8.85 -3.34 -10.86
C PHE A 60 -8.97 -2.17 -9.89
N SER A 61 -10.11 -2.06 -9.23
CA SER A 61 -10.26 -1.17 -8.08
C SER A 61 -9.61 -1.77 -6.82
N SER A 62 -9.47 -0.97 -5.77
CA SER A 62 -9.03 -1.46 -4.47
C SER A 62 -9.93 -2.56 -3.89
N GLU A 63 -11.23 -2.50 -4.16
CA GLU A 63 -12.17 -3.51 -3.74
C GLU A 63 -11.94 -4.83 -4.50
N ASP A 64 -11.71 -4.76 -5.81
CA ASP A 64 -11.43 -5.94 -6.63
C ASP A 64 -10.13 -6.62 -6.20
N LEU A 65 -9.06 -5.84 -5.96
CA LEU A 65 -7.79 -6.37 -5.48
C LEU A 65 -7.91 -7.04 -4.11
N ARG A 66 -8.75 -6.52 -3.21
CA ARG A 66 -8.99 -7.11 -1.87
C ARG A 66 -9.85 -8.36 -1.91
N ARG A 67 -10.64 -8.56 -2.97
CA ARG A 67 -11.47 -9.76 -3.18
C ARG A 67 -10.67 -10.94 -3.70
N LEU A 68 -9.55 -10.69 -4.38
CA LEU A 68 -8.67 -11.76 -4.87
C LEU A 68 -8.07 -12.52 -3.69
N SER A 69 -8.13 -13.85 -3.74
CA SER A 69 -7.44 -14.68 -2.77
C SER A 69 -5.93 -14.62 -2.99
N ARG A 70 -5.17 -15.11 -2.00
CA ARG A 70 -3.72 -15.25 -2.15
C ARG A 70 -3.37 -16.12 -3.37
N ASP A 71 -4.10 -17.20 -3.58
CA ASP A 71 -3.83 -18.13 -4.68
C ASP A 71 -4.15 -17.50 -6.04
N ASP A 72 -5.21 -16.69 -6.14
CA ASP A 72 -5.53 -15.94 -7.36
C ASP A 72 -4.39 -14.95 -7.71
N LEU A 73 -3.88 -14.22 -6.71
CA LEU A 73 -2.76 -13.30 -6.91
C LEU A 73 -1.47 -14.03 -7.30
N ILE A 74 -1.21 -15.21 -6.73
CA ILE A 74 -0.07 -16.05 -7.13
C ILE A 74 -0.22 -16.54 -8.56
N GLN A 75 -1.43 -16.90 -8.99
CA GLN A 75 -1.70 -17.36 -10.34
C GLN A 75 -1.55 -16.24 -11.38
N ILE A 76 -1.99 -15.01 -11.05
CA ILE A 76 -1.93 -13.86 -11.95
C ILE A 76 -0.51 -13.27 -11.99
N CYS A 77 0.15 -13.11 -10.84
CA CYS A 77 1.39 -12.34 -10.71
C CYS A 77 2.65 -13.21 -10.54
N GLY A 78 2.49 -14.52 -10.34
CA GLY A 78 3.55 -15.44 -9.94
C GLY A 78 3.75 -15.48 -8.42
N LEU A 79 4.46 -16.51 -7.94
CA LEU A 79 4.59 -16.82 -6.51
C LEU A 79 5.16 -15.66 -5.67
N SER A 80 6.29 -15.11 -6.09
CA SER A 80 6.98 -14.04 -5.34
C SER A 80 6.14 -12.77 -5.28
N ASP A 81 5.68 -12.29 -6.43
CA ASP A 81 4.97 -11.02 -6.53
C ASP A 81 3.54 -11.13 -5.98
N GLY A 82 2.87 -12.26 -6.18
CA GLY A 82 1.53 -12.52 -5.63
C GLY A 82 1.53 -12.53 -4.09
N ILE A 83 2.48 -13.21 -3.44
CA ILE A 83 2.62 -13.20 -1.98
C ILE A 83 2.89 -11.78 -1.48
N ARG A 84 3.83 -11.07 -2.12
CA ARG A 84 4.20 -9.71 -1.73
C ARG A 84 3.02 -8.75 -1.89
N LEU A 85 2.27 -8.85 -2.99
CA LEU A 85 1.12 -8.02 -3.27
C LEU A 85 -0.01 -8.27 -2.28
N TYR A 86 -0.36 -9.54 -2.03
CA TYR A 86 -1.36 -9.92 -1.02
C TYR A 86 -1.03 -9.31 0.35
N ASN A 87 0.20 -9.50 0.81
CA ASN A 87 0.63 -8.97 2.11
C ASN A 87 0.64 -7.44 2.14
N THR A 88 0.90 -6.77 1.01
CA THR A 88 0.92 -5.30 0.96
C THR A 88 -0.50 -4.72 0.93
N ILE A 89 -1.44 -5.37 0.24
CA ILE A 89 -2.87 -4.99 0.21
C ILE A 89 -3.49 -5.20 1.61
N HIS A 90 -3.21 -6.33 2.25
CA HIS A 90 -3.76 -6.70 3.55
C HIS A 90 -2.89 -6.27 4.74
N ALA A 91 -1.82 -5.51 4.50
CA ALA A 91 -1.00 -4.99 5.59
C ALA A 91 -1.87 -4.08 6.48
N ILE A 92 -2.05 -4.49 7.73
CA ILE A 92 -2.57 -3.60 8.75
C ILE A 92 -1.55 -2.48 8.88
N GLN A 93 -1.95 -1.24 8.60
CA GLN A 93 -1.08 -0.11 8.89
C GLN A 93 -0.83 -0.11 10.41
N SER A 94 0.42 -0.38 10.82
CA SER A 94 0.80 -0.22 12.22
C SER A 94 0.67 1.27 12.53
N THR A 95 -0.45 1.65 13.16
CA THR A 95 -0.72 3.07 13.43
C THR A 95 0.33 3.68 14.35
N THR A 96 1.04 2.85 15.13
CA THR A 96 2.08 3.29 16.06
C THR A 96 3.36 3.60 15.29
N ARG A 97 3.77 4.87 15.34
CA ARG A 97 5.01 5.35 14.72
C ARG A 97 6.17 5.38 15.68
N LEU A 98 5.91 5.51 16.98
CA LEU A 98 6.92 5.50 18.04
C LEU A 98 6.35 4.90 19.33
N THR A 99 7.15 4.10 20.02
CA THR A 99 6.87 3.62 21.38
C THR A 99 7.92 4.20 22.31
N ILE A 100 7.50 4.88 23.37
CA ILE A 100 8.37 5.48 24.39
C ILE A 100 8.12 4.75 25.69
N PHE A 101 9.17 4.28 26.36
CA PHE A 101 9.06 3.70 27.69
C PHE A 101 9.44 4.75 28.73
N VAL A 102 8.51 5.07 29.64
CA VAL A 102 8.69 6.08 30.68
C VAL A 102 8.61 5.41 32.05
N THR A 103 9.40 5.90 33.01
CA THR A 103 9.37 5.45 34.41
C THR A 103 9.45 6.66 35.33
N THR A 104 8.72 6.61 36.45
CA THR A 104 8.70 7.67 37.47
C THR A 104 9.51 7.31 38.71
N ASP A 105 9.55 6.01 39.06
CA ASP A 105 10.19 5.49 40.27
C ASP A 105 11.41 4.60 39.98
N GLY A 106 11.74 4.39 38.69
CA GLY A 106 12.84 3.55 38.23
C GLY A 106 12.58 2.04 38.35
N LYS A 107 11.36 1.62 38.71
CA LYS A 107 11.00 0.21 38.91
C LYS A 107 10.00 -0.30 37.88
N VAL A 108 9.03 0.53 37.50
CA VAL A 108 8.01 0.18 36.50
C VAL A 108 8.17 1.04 35.26
N HIS A 109 8.22 0.39 34.09
CA HIS A 109 8.26 1.06 32.79
C HIS A 109 6.90 0.98 32.12
N ASN A 110 6.29 2.14 31.86
CA ASN A 110 5.05 2.27 31.12
C ASN A 110 5.34 2.55 29.65
N GLY A 111 4.72 1.79 28.75
CA GLY A 111 4.82 2.00 27.31
C GLY A 111 3.79 3.03 26.83
N ILE A 112 4.27 4.12 26.25
CA ILE A 112 3.47 5.15 25.59
C ILE A 112 3.59 4.97 24.07
N TYR A 113 2.46 4.79 23.40
CA TYR A 113 2.39 4.61 21.95
C TYR A 113 1.93 5.90 21.28
N LEU A 114 2.76 6.43 20.37
CA LEU A 114 2.44 7.61 19.56
C LEU A 114 2.08 7.17 18.13
N LYS A 115 0.89 7.57 17.69
CA LYS A 115 0.40 7.39 16.33
C LYS A 115 0.90 8.49 15.39
N SER A 116 1.02 9.70 15.91
CA SER A 116 1.58 10.88 15.25
C SER A 116 2.79 11.36 16.04
N LEU A 117 3.87 11.70 15.34
CA LEU A 117 5.11 12.18 15.96
C LEU A 117 5.00 13.68 16.27
N THR A 118 3.93 14.09 16.97
CA THR A 118 3.66 15.48 17.33
C THR A 118 3.86 15.70 18.82
N HIS A 119 4.31 16.90 19.19
CA HIS A 119 4.48 17.26 20.60
C HIS A 119 3.13 17.25 21.34
N GLU A 120 2.02 17.55 20.64
CA GLU A 120 0.68 17.58 21.20
C GLU A 120 0.21 16.18 21.61
N GLU A 121 0.42 15.17 20.76
CA GLU A 121 0.10 13.79 21.09
C GLU A 121 0.99 13.27 22.22
N LEU A 122 2.29 13.57 22.18
CA LEU A 122 3.21 13.21 23.25
C LEU A 122 2.78 13.79 24.59
N ARG A 123 2.44 15.09 24.62
CA ARG A 123 1.98 15.77 25.84
C ARG A 123 0.70 15.13 26.37
N HIS A 124 -0.27 14.87 25.48
CA HIS A 124 -1.53 14.23 25.86
C HIS A 124 -1.30 12.85 26.46
N ARG A 125 -0.47 12.03 25.82
CA ARG A 125 -0.15 10.67 26.28
C ARG A 125 0.65 10.63 27.56
N LEU A 126 1.54 11.60 27.79
CA LEU A 126 2.27 11.71 29.06
C LEU A 126 1.35 12.08 30.21
N ILE A 127 0.38 12.96 29.99
CA ILE A 127 -0.62 13.33 31.02
C ILE A 127 -1.54 12.15 31.33
N GLU A 128 -1.89 11.34 30.33
CA GLU A 128 -2.71 10.12 30.53
C GLU A 128 -1.95 9.02 31.31
N ALA A 129 -0.62 8.98 31.18
CA ALA A 129 0.21 7.90 31.71
C ALA A 129 0.86 8.19 33.08
N LEU A 130 0.74 9.41 33.60
CA LEU A 130 1.27 9.89 34.88
C LEU A 130 0.14 10.13 35.89
#